data_AF-A0A7S2BN98-F1
#
_entry.id   AF-A0A7S2BN98-F1
#
_cell.length_a   1.000
_cell.length_b   1.000
_cell.length_c   1.000
_cell.angle_alpha   90.00
_cell.angle_beta   90.00
_cell.angle_gamma   90.00
#
_symmetry.space_group_name_H-M   'P 1'
#
loop_
_entity.id
_entity.type
_entity.pdbx_description
1 polymer ?
#
loop_
_entity_poly.entity_id
_entity_poly.type
_entity_poly.pdbx_seq_one_letter_code
_entity_poly.pdbx_strand_id
1 'polypeptide(L)'
;RSWNVVAGRDDICSHRDVTEYEYSSCRLTNQTSICNAGTCYDDVKFHSDLYALLRRELCIDEERVFMSGGSFGGLFSYYAPPRLRRLGSPLRPRAILPWYGAFYRHTLDVPKSLAGTSVFHFHGIMDTEVPMNSSESGDGYYYVPTIETLARYAQVNDCDRRPTPIFNKHDGHGKVKTGRLRGCVEWLGCSPRAPGGV
;
A
#
# COMPACT_ATOMS: atom_id res chain seq x y z
N ARG A 1 -7.40 11.63 -9.17
CA ARG A 1 -6.04 12.24 -9.23
C ARG A 1 -5.03 11.12 -9.11
N SER A 2 -3.92 11.17 -9.86
CA SER A 2 -2.95 10.07 -9.90
C SER A 2 -2.32 9.75 -8.54
N TRP A 3 -2.01 8.47 -8.37
CA TRP A 3 -1.42 7.89 -7.18
C TRP A 3 0.11 7.92 -7.18
N ASN A 4 0.73 8.02 -8.36
CA ASN A 4 2.18 7.98 -8.52
C ASN A 4 2.90 9.24 -8.00
N VAL A 5 2.15 10.22 -7.50
CA VAL A 5 2.70 11.49 -6.99
C VAL A 5 1.80 12.27 -6.03
N VAL A 6 0.67 11.70 -5.59
CA VAL A 6 -0.42 12.50 -4.97
C VAL A 6 -0.57 13.84 -5.72
N ALA A 7 -0.57 13.76 -7.05
CA ALA A 7 -0.53 14.87 -8.02
C ALA A 7 0.20 16.15 -7.54
N GLY A 8 1.49 16.24 -7.86
CA GLY A 8 2.24 17.51 -7.77
C GLY A 8 2.92 17.77 -6.44
N ARG A 9 3.04 16.77 -5.56
CA ARG A 9 3.90 16.90 -4.38
C ARG A 9 5.36 16.89 -4.79
N ASP A 10 6.15 17.69 -4.08
CA ASP A 10 7.59 17.82 -4.22
C ASP A 10 8.31 17.40 -2.93
N ASP A 11 7.59 17.11 -1.85
CA ASP A 11 8.13 16.79 -0.52
C ASP A 11 8.26 15.28 -0.24
N ILE A 12 8.05 14.44 -1.26
CA ILE A 12 8.14 12.98 -1.16
C ILE A 12 9.47 12.42 -1.67
N CYS A 13 10.31 13.26 -2.29
CA CYS A 13 11.61 12.89 -2.83
C CYS A 13 12.67 13.94 -2.53
N SER A 14 13.95 13.55 -2.62
CA SER A 14 15.11 14.43 -2.62
C SER A 14 15.24 15.05 -4.01
N HIS A 15 15.13 16.38 -4.12
CA HIS A 15 15.31 17.07 -5.41
C HIS A 15 16.73 16.98 -5.95
N ARG A 16 17.70 16.63 -5.11
CA ARG A 16 19.09 16.44 -5.50
C ARG A 16 19.31 15.07 -6.15
N ASP A 17 18.65 14.05 -5.61
CA ASP A 17 18.98 12.66 -5.89
C ASP A 17 17.91 11.96 -6.77
N VAL A 18 16.70 12.53 -6.85
CA VAL A 18 15.66 12.07 -7.78
C VAL A 18 16.05 12.36 -9.22
N THR A 19 15.77 11.42 -10.11
CA THR A 19 15.83 11.68 -11.55
C THR A 19 14.46 12.15 -12.03
N GLU A 20 14.38 13.41 -12.49
CA GLU A 20 13.15 13.92 -13.09
C GLU A 20 12.81 13.13 -14.35
N TYR A 21 11.59 12.61 -14.42
CA TYR A 21 11.04 12.02 -15.63
C TYR A 21 9.76 12.75 -16.05
N GLU A 22 9.78 13.33 -17.25
CA GLU A 22 8.59 14.00 -17.80
C GLU A 22 7.63 12.95 -18.38
N TYR A 23 6.69 12.48 -17.54
CA TYR A 23 5.60 11.65 -18.02
C TYR A 23 4.64 12.48 -18.89
N SER A 24 4.45 12.05 -20.14
CA SER A 24 3.53 12.70 -21.09
C SER A 24 2.12 12.87 -20.52
N SER A 25 1.61 11.87 -19.79
CA SER A 25 0.33 11.95 -19.07
C SER A 25 0.31 13.08 -18.05
N CYS A 26 1.39 13.32 -17.31
CA CYS A 26 1.49 14.40 -16.33
C CYS A 26 1.49 15.78 -16.97
N ARG A 27 2.17 15.94 -18.11
CA ARG A 27 2.05 17.15 -18.90
C ARG A 27 0.61 17.37 -19.38
N LEU A 28 -0.03 16.35 -19.93
CA LEU A 28 -1.40 16.44 -20.46
C LEU A 28 -2.43 16.76 -19.36
N THR A 29 -2.22 16.29 -18.13
CA THR A 29 -3.11 16.56 -17.00
C THR A 29 -2.71 17.78 -16.17
N ASN A 30 -1.65 18.52 -16.57
CA ASN A 30 -1.07 19.63 -15.82
C ASN A 30 -0.70 19.26 -14.36
N GLN A 31 -0.01 18.13 -14.19
CA GLN A 31 0.41 17.54 -12.91
C GLN A 31 1.90 17.18 -12.93
N THR A 32 2.74 18.03 -13.55
CA THR A 32 4.20 17.84 -13.55
C THR A 32 4.80 18.15 -12.18
N SER A 33 5.71 17.30 -11.72
CA SER A 33 6.55 17.51 -10.54
C SER A 33 7.86 16.75 -10.74
N ILE A 34 8.94 17.28 -10.16
CA ILE A 34 10.25 16.63 -10.12
C ILE A 34 10.19 15.26 -9.41
N CYS A 35 9.25 15.09 -8.48
CA CYS A 35 9.02 13.82 -7.79
C CYS A 35 8.00 12.92 -8.48
N ASN A 36 7.59 13.20 -9.73
CA ASN A 36 6.71 12.28 -10.45
C ASN A 36 7.42 10.94 -10.66
N ALA A 37 6.78 9.85 -10.20
CA ALA A 37 7.33 8.50 -10.28
C ALA A 37 6.51 7.57 -11.21
N GLY A 38 5.54 8.11 -11.94
CA GLY A 38 4.67 7.34 -12.82
C GLY A 38 3.64 8.19 -13.55
N THR A 39 2.67 7.51 -14.19
CA THR A 39 1.63 8.19 -14.99
C THR A 39 0.74 9.09 -14.12
N CYS A 40 0.18 10.15 -14.71
CA CYS A 40 -0.76 11.06 -14.04
C CYS A 40 -2.25 10.81 -14.37
N TYR A 41 -2.56 9.67 -14.98
CA TYR A 41 -3.94 9.24 -15.16
C TYR A 41 -4.56 8.73 -13.86
N ASP A 42 -5.89 8.61 -13.85
CA ASP A 42 -6.61 8.12 -12.68
C ASP A 42 -6.71 6.60 -12.68
N ASP A 43 -5.63 5.94 -12.26
CA ASP A 43 -5.58 4.47 -12.24
C ASP A 43 -6.55 3.87 -11.22
N VAL A 44 -6.96 4.62 -10.18
CA VAL A 44 -8.01 4.16 -9.26
C VAL A 44 -9.34 4.06 -9.98
N LYS A 45 -9.70 5.08 -10.78
CA LYS A 45 -10.90 5.03 -11.60
C LYS A 45 -10.82 3.91 -12.63
N PHE A 46 -9.68 3.74 -13.29
CA PHE A 46 -9.48 2.64 -14.23
C PHE A 46 -9.77 1.26 -13.58
N HIS A 47 -9.19 0.97 -12.42
CA HIS A 47 -9.43 -0.28 -11.71
C HIS A 47 -10.90 -0.42 -11.26
N SER A 48 -11.53 0.68 -10.84
CA SER A 48 -12.96 0.71 -10.51
C SER A 48 -13.83 0.33 -11.71
N ASP A 49 -13.60 0.96 -12.86
CA ASP A 49 -14.39 0.74 -14.08
C ASP A 49 -14.13 -0.65 -14.65
N LEU A 50 -12.87 -1.11 -14.64
CA LEU A 50 -12.50 -2.46 -15.05
C LEU A 50 -13.19 -3.50 -14.17
N TYR A 51 -13.18 -3.33 -12.85
CA TYR A 51 -13.88 -4.24 -11.96
C TYR A 51 -15.40 -4.22 -12.19
N ALA A 52 -15.98 -3.03 -12.43
CA ALA A 52 -17.41 -2.89 -12.75
C ALA A 52 -17.80 -3.63 -14.04
N LEU A 53 -16.92 -3.64 -15.05
CA LEU A 53 -17.06 -4.44 -16.24
C LEU A 53 -16.96 -5.94 -15.90
N LEU A 54 -15.89 -6.36 -15.23
CA LEU A 54 -15.65 -7.78 -14.93
C LEU A 54 -16.77 -8.39 -14.07
N ARG A 55 -17.32 -7.68 -13.08
CA ARG A 55 -18.44 -8.19 -12.27
C ARG A 55 -19.75 -8.36 -13.03
N ARG A 56 -19.91 -7.69 -14.18
CA ARG A 56 -21.08 -7.83 -15.04
C ARG A 56 -20.93 -9.02 -15.98
N GLU A 57 -19.72 -9.23 -16.49
CA GLU A 57 -19.41 -10.29 -17.46
C GLU A 57 -19.08 -11.63 -16.79
N LEU A 58 -18.64 -11.62 -15.53
CA LEU A 58 -18.20 -12.79 -14.78
C LEU A 58 -18.93 -12.91 -13.45
N CYS A 59 -19.12 -14.15 -12.97
CA CYS A 59 -19.68 -14.44 -11.65
C CYS A 59 -18.65 -14.23 -10.53
N ILE A 60 -18.18 -12.99 -10.34
CA ILE A 60 -17.22 -12.66 -9.27
C ILE A 60 -17.91 -12.73 -7.90
N ASP A 61 -17.31 -13.49 -6.99
CA ASP A 61 -17.64 -13.43 -5.56
C ASP A 61 -17.08 -12.12 -4.98
N GLU A 62 -17.94 -11.10 -4.85
CA GLU A 62 -17.55 -9.76 -4.41
C GLU A 62 -17.01 -9.74 -2.98
N GLU A 63 -17.35 -10.73 -2.15
CA GLU A 63 -16.85 -10.89 -0.77
C GLU A 63 -15.43 -11.46 -0.72
N ARG A 64 -14.92 -11.99 -1.85
CA ARG A 64 -13.61 -12.64 -1.98
C ARG A 64 -12.70 -11.97 -3.00
N VAL A 65 -12.74 -10.64 -3.04
CA VAL A 65 -11.82 -9.84 -3.86
C VAL A 65 -10.60 -9.44 -3.07
N PHE A 66 -9.41 -9.69 -3.62
CA PHE A 66 -8.12 -9.38 -3.01
C PHE A 66 -7.29 -8.51 -3.95
N MET A 67 -6.46 -7.63 -3.41
CA MET A 67 -5.57 -6.78 -4.19
C MET A 67 -4.13 -7.04 -3.78
N SER A 68 -3.26 -7.35 -4.74
CA SER A 68 -1.85 -7.63 -4.51
C SER A 68 -1.01 -6.94 -5.56
N GLY A 69 0.22 -6.58 -5.20
CA GLY A 69 1.19 -6.04 -6.15
C GLY A 69 2.57 -5.93 -5.53
N GLY A 70 3.59 -5.93 -6.37
CA GLY A 70 5.00 -5.79 -5.97
C GLY A 70 5.58 -4.44 -6.32
N SER A 71 6.48 -3.91 -5.47
CA SER A 71 7.13 -2.61 -5.64
C SER A 71 6.06 -1.52 -5.84
N PHE A 72 6.04 -0.82 -6.97
CA PHE A 72 4.99 0.14 -7.33
C PHE A 72 3.56 -0.44 -7.26
N GLY A 73 3.36 -1.71 -7.60
CA GLY A 73 2.07 -2.38 -7.41
C GLY A 73 1.70 -2.55 -5.93
N GLY A 74 2.70 -2.66 -5.05
CA GLY A 74 2.52 -2.69 -3.59
C GLY A 74 2.16 -1.31 -3.03
N LEU A 75 2.81 -0.25 -3.52
CA LEU A 75 2.42 1.15 -3.28
C LEU A 75 0.95 1.35 -3.66
N PHE A 76 0.57 0.92 -4.87
CA PHE A 76 -0.81 1.03 -5.34
C PHE A 76 -1.79 0.22 -4.49
N SER A 77 -1.40 -0.98 -4.05
CA SER A 77 -2.23 -1.83 -3.18
C SER A 77 -2.55 -1.16 -1.84
N TYR A 78 -1.64 -0.34 -1.32
CA TYR A 78 -1.90 0.53 -0.17
C TYR A 78 -2.74 1.75 -0.52
N TYR A 79 -2.43 2.39 -1.65
CA TYR A 79 -3.06 3.64 -2.07
C TYR A 79 -4.53 3.48 -2.47
N ALA A 80 -4.86 2.44 -3.22
CA ALA A 80 -6.15 2.31 -3.90
C ALA A 80 -7.36 2.15 -2.96
N PRO A 81 -7.34 1.27 -1.93
CA PRO A 81 -8.52 1.04 -1.08
C PRO A 81 -9.21 2.29 -0.51
N PRO A 82 -8.51 3.26 0.12
CA PRO A 82 -9.17 4.46 0.64
C PRO A 82 -9.77 5.34 -0.48
N ARG A 83 -9.15 5.39 -1.67
CA ARG A 83 -9.69 6.15 -2.80
C ARG A 83 -10.88 5.46 -3.45
N LEU A 84 -10.81 4.13 -3.63
CA LEU A 84 -11.93 3.33 -4.13
C LEU A 84 -13.18 3.51 -3.25
N ARG A 85 -12.99 3.56 -1.91
CA ARG A 85 -14.05 3.87 -0.95
C ARG A 85 -14.65 5.25 -1.20
N ARG A 86 -13.81 6.30 -1.26
CA ARG A 86 -14.26 7.68 -1.52
C ARG A 86 -14.94 7.86 -2.88
N LEU A 87 -14.49 7.13 -3.90
CA LEU A 87 -15.06 7.13 -5.24
C LEU A 87 -16.44 6.45 -5.29
N GLY A 88 -16.84 5.69 -4.27
CA GLY A 88 -18.05 4.85 -4.35
C GLY A 88 -17.90 3.66 -5.29
N SER A 89 -16.66 3.25 -5.60
CA SER A 89 -16.38 2.14 -6.52
C SER A 89 -17.04 0.81 -6.09
N PRO A 90 -17.42 -0.08 -7.02
CA PRO A 90 -17.79 -1.45 -6.66
C PRO A 90 -16.60 -2.30 -6.19
N LEU A 91 -15.36 -1.91 -6.54
CA LEU A 91 -14.16 -2.64 -6.12
C LEU A 91 -13.88 -2.40 -4.63
N ARG A 92 -14.02 -3.46 -3.82
CA ARG A 92 -13.81 -3.44 -2.37
C ARG A 92 -12.92 -4.61 -1.94
N PRO A 93 -11.59 -4.45 -1.93
CA PRO A 93 -10.70 -5.53 -1.51
C PRO A 93 -10.96 -5.92 -0.05
N ARG A 94 -11.23 -7.21 0.18
CA ARG A 94 -11.39 -7.81 1.51
C ARG A 94 -10.05 -7.86 2.25
N ALA A 95 -8.96 -8.07 1.52
CA ALA A 95 -7.61 -7.93 2.01
C ALA A 95 -6.68 -7.39 0.91
N ILE A 96 -5.57 -6.80 1.34
CA ILE A 96 -4.48 -6.38 0.46
C ILE A 96 -3.18 -7.13 0.79
N LEU A 97 -2.38 -7.39 -0.24
CA LEU A 97 -1.07 -8.03 -0.16
C LEU A 97 0.01 -7.19 -0.87
N PRO A 98 0.57 -6.17 -0.19
CA PRO A 98 1.67 -5.39 -0.74
C PRO A 98 2.99 -6.16 -0.58
N TRP A 99 3.61 -6.50 -1.70
CA TRP A 99 4.97 -7.04 -1.74
C TRP A 99 5.95 -5.88 -1.88
N TYR A 100 6.82 -5.72 -0.88
CA TYR A 100 7.89 -4.71 -0.83
C TYR A 100 7.45 -3.32 -1.34
N GLY A 101 6.29 -2.89 -0.87
CA GLY A 101 5.69 -1.59 -1.17
C GLY A 101 5.40 -0.81 0.11
N ALA A 102 5.31 0.50 0.03
CA ALA A 102 5.00 1.38 1.15
C ALA A 102 4.18 2.59 0.68
N PHE A 103 3.61 3.37 1.60
CA PHE A 103 3.13 4.71 1.24
C PHE A 103 4.33 5.63 1.02
N TYR A 104 4.24 6.57 0.06
CA TYR A 104 5.16 7.70 0.04
C TYR A 104 5.06 8.51 1.34
N ARG A 105 6.15 9.14 1.75
CA ARG A 105 6.21 10.01 2.93
C ARG A 105 5.06 11.03 2.88
N HIS A 106 4.44 11.30 4.04
CA HIS A 106 3.30 12.21 4.18
C HIS A 106 2.02 11.81 3.43
N THR A 107 1.93 10.58 2.90
CA THR A 107 0.75 10.10 2.15
C THR A 107 -0.01 8.97 2.84
N LEU A 108 0.37 8.59 4.08
CA LEU A 108 -0.32 7.58 4.88
C LEU A 108 -1.82 7.93 4.98
N ASP A 109 -2.66 7.11 4.36
CA ASP A 109 -4.12 7.32 4.37
C ASP A 109 -4.83 5.99 4.60
N VAL A 110 -5.08 5.69 5.87
CA VAL A 110 -5.83 4.52 6.30
C VAL A 110 -6.99 5.03 7.17
N PRO A 111 -8.12 5.40 6.54
CA PRO A 111 -9.29 5.94 7.22
C PRO A 111 -10.10 4.83 7.91
N LYS A 112 -10.95 5.20 8.87
CA LYS A 112 -11.83 4.25 9.59
C LYS A 112 -12.75 3.44 8.66
N SER A 113 -13.07 3.95 7.47
CA SER A 113 -13.86 3.24 6.46
C SER A 113 -13.18 2.01 5.86
N LEU A 114 -11.90 1.78 6.17
CA LEU A 114 -11.19 0.54 5.87
C LEU A 114 -11.26 -0.50 7.00
N ALA A 115 -12.03 -0.25 8.07
CA ALA A 115 -12.31 -1.27 9.08
C ALA A 115 -12.86 -2.53 8.41
N GLY A 116 -12.32 -3.67 8.80
CA GLY A 116 -12.56 -4.97 8.19
C GLY A 116 -11.52 -5.36 7.14
N THR A 117 -10.80 -4.44 6.49
CA THR A 117 -9.79 -4.80 5.48
C THR A 117 -8.52 -5.34 6.15
N SER A 118 -8.16 -6.59 5.83
CA SER A 118 -6.93 -7.23 6.33
C SER A 118 -5.71 -6.87 5.46
N VAL A 119 -4.52 -6.85 6.06
CA VAL A 119 -3.27 -6.60 5.35
C VAL A 119 -2.31 -7.73 5.64
N PHE A 120 -1.76 -8.35 4.60
CA PHE A 120 -0.58 -9.19 4.71
C PHE A 120 0.55 -8.50 3.95
N HIS A 121 1.68 -8.24 4.60
CA HIS A 121 2.77 -7.47 4.02
C HIS A 121 4.05 -8.29 4.05
N PHE A 122 4.78 -8.29 2.93
CA PHE A 122 6.04 -9.00 2.81
C PHE A 122 7.11 -8.05 2.29
N HIS A 123 8.29 -8.01 2.93
CA HIS A 123 9.31 -7.02 2.60
C HIS A 123 10.71 -7.48 2.99
N GLY A 124 11.71 -7.11 2.18
CA GLY A 124 13.11 -7.29 2.53
C GLY A 124 13.59 -6.21 3.52
N ILE A 125 14.23 -6.63 4.62
CA ILE A 125 14.79 -5.67 5.61
C ILE A 125 16.05 -4.94 5.14
N MET A 126 16.59 -5.31 3.97
CA MET A 126 17.72 -4.65 3.31
C MET A 126 17.29 -4.04 1.97
N ASP A 127 15.99 -3.85 1.76
CA ASP A 127 15.48 -3.18 0.58
C ASP A 127 15.93 -1.72 0.60
N THR A 128 16.66 -1.31 -0.44
CA THR A 128 17.13 0.06 -0.64
C THR A 128 16.34 0.78 -1.73
N GLU A 129 15.45 0.07 -2.44
CA GLU A 129 14.61 0.65 -3.50
C GLU A 129 13.31 1.17 -2.93
N VAL A 130 12.68 0.39 -2.03
CA VAL A 130 11.55 0.84 -1.21
C VAL A 130 11.91 0.58 0.25
N PRO A 131 12.72 1.43 0.90
CA PRO A 131 13.10 1.21 2.27
C PRO A 131 11.90 1.04 3.21
N MET A 132 11.96 0.01 4.06
CA MET A 132 10.91 -0.26 5.06
C MET A 132 10.82 0.81 6.16
N ASN A 133 11.85 1.64 6.28
CA ASN A 133 12.02 2.66 7.30
C ASN A 133 11.84 4.06 6.66
N SER A 134 12.38 5.11 7.27
CA SER A 134 12.29 6.48 6.77
C SER A 134 13.53 6.94 5.99
N SER A 135 14.47 6.04 5.66
CA SER A 135 15.64 6.38 4.86
C SER A 135 15.24 6.72 3.43
N GLU A 136 16.15 7.42 2.75
CA GLU A 136 16.03 7.63 1.31
C GLU A 136 16.18 6.31 0.57
N SER A 137 15.43 6.12 -0.51
CA SER A 137 15.67 5.06 -1.47
C SER A 137 16.82 5.39 -2.41
N GLY A 138 17.30 4.39 -3.15
CA GLY A 138 18.36 4.54 -4.14
C GLY A 138 18.02 5.51 -5.28
N ASP A 139 16.72 5.73 -5.54
CA ASP A 139 16.18 6.64 -6.56
C ASP A 139 15.67 7.97 -5.98
N GLY A 140 16.01 8.26 -4.71
CA GLY A 140 15.76 9.56 -4.09
C GLY A 140 14.38 9.76 -3.47
N TYR A 141 13.55 8.72 -3.34
CA TYR A 141 12.23 8.82 -2.72
C TYR A 141 12.26 8.52 -1.21
N TYR A 142 11.22 9.00 -0.53
CA TYR A 142 10.99 8.72 0.87
C TYR A 142 9.64 8.05 1.08
N TYR A 143 9.62 7.08 2.00
CA TYR A 143 8.44 6.29 2.32
C TYR A 143 8.04 6.44 3.79
N VAL A 144 6.77 6.14 4.06
CA VAL A 144 6.28 5.95 5.43
C VAL A 144 6.83 4.61 5.92
N PRO A 145 7.39 4.54 7.14
CA PRO A 145 7.81 3.26 7.71
C PRO A 145 6.67 2.23 7.64
N THR A 146 6.96 1.06 7.09
CA THR A 146 5.96 0.00 6.87
C THR A 146 5.26 -0.42 8.16
N ILE A 147 6.01 -0.43 9.27
CA ILE A 147 5.46 -0.72 10.61
C ILE A 147 4.41 0.32 11.05
N GLU A 148 4.57 1.60 10.69
CA GLU A 148 3.59 2.65 10.99
C GLU A 148 2.31 2.44 10.18
N THR A 149 2.44 2.09 8.90
CA THR A 149 1.31 1.73 8.04
C THR A 149 0.52 0.55 8.60
N LEU A 150 1.22 -0.52 8.99
CA LEU A 150 0.60 -1.72 9.55
C LEU A 150 -0.05 -1.44 10.92
N ALA A 151 0.62 -0.68 11.79
CA ALA A 151 0.06 -0.27 13.08
C ALA A 151 -1.21 0.56 12.89
N ARG A 152 -1.28 1.40 11.84
CA ARG A 152 -2.48 2.17 11.52
C ARG A 152 -3.62 1.28 11.03
N TYR A 153 -3.36 0.27 10.21
CA TYR A 153 -4.38 -0.73 9.84
C TYR A 153 -4.86 -1.52 11.05
N ALA A 154 -3.95 -1.91 11.95
CA ALA A 154 -4.30 -2.57 13.21
C ALA A 154 -5.22 -1.68 14.06
N GLN A 155 -4.90 -0.39 14.17
CA GLN A 155 -5.74 0.58 14.89
C GLN A 155 -7.14 0.71 14.27
N VAL A 156 -7.25 0.79 12.95
CA VAL A 156 -8.55 0.89 12.26
C VAL A 156 -9.38 -0.38 12.42
N ASN A 157 -8.73 -1.54 12.55
CA ASN A 157 -9.36 -2.83 12.79
C ASN A 157 -9.56 -3.16 14.28
N ASP A 158 -9.30 -2.21 15.19
CA ASP A 158 -9.41 -2.39 16.65
C ASP A 158 -8.65 -3.62 17.15
N CYS A 159 -7.44 -3.82 16.64
CA CYS A 159 -6.51 -4.86 17.10
C CYS A 159 -5.71 -4.38 18.32
N ASP A 160 -4.93 -5.29 18.90
CA ASP A 160 -3.96 -4.98 19.94
C ASP A 160 -3.01 -3.84 19.53
N ARG A 161 -2.48 -3.09 20.48
CA ARG A 161 -1.60 -1.94 20.17
C ARG A 161 -0.21 -2.35 19.69
N ARG A 162 0.23 -3.56 20.02
CA ARG A 162 1.56 -4.07 19.72
C ARG A 162 1.46 -5.34 18.90
N PRO A 163 2.33 -5.53 17.90
CA PRO A 163 2.37 -6.78 17.17
C PRO A 163 2.99 -7.89 18.04
N THR A 164 2.50 -9.10 17.86
CA THR A 164 3.01 -10.33 18.46
C THR A 164 3.94 -11.04 17.45
N PRO A 165 5.18 -11.38 17.83
CA PRO A 165 6.05 -12.18 16.98
C PRO A 165 5.48 -13.57 16.71
N ILE A 166 5.52 -13.99 15.46
CA ILE A 166 5.22 -15.36 15.03
C ILE A 166 6.54 -16.02 14.69
N PHE A 167 6.86 -17.10 15.42
CA PHE A 167 8.05 -17.91 15.18
C PHE A 167 7.69 -19.17 14.42
N ASN A 168 8.40 -19.46 13.34
CA ASN A 168 8.29 -20.71 12.60
C ASN A 168 9.68 -21.27 12.24
N LYS A 169 9.72 -22.53 11.81
CA LYS A 169 10.97 -23.27 11.48
C LYS A 169 11.78 -22.71 10.32
N HIS A 170 11.24 -21.75 9.56
CA HIS A 170 11.89 -21.10 8.43
C HIS A 170 12.48 -19.73 8.78
N ASP A 171 12.25 -19.24 10.00
CA ASP A 171 12.86 -18.01 10.48
C ASP A 171 14.34 -18.24 10.79
N GLY A 172 15.20 -17.32 10.36
CA GLY A 172 16.65 -17.32 10.55
C GLY A 172 17.08 -16.94 11.97
N HIS A 173 16.35 -17.41 12.99
CA HIS A 173 16.66 -17.19 14.40
C HIS A 173 17.02 -18.51 15.11
N GLY A 174 18.07 -18.49 15.94
CA GLY A 174 18.56 -19.65 16.69
C GLY A 174 19.83 -20.31 16.10
N LYS A 175 20.11 -21.56 16.52
CA LYS A 175 21.33 -22.31 16.15
C LYS A 175 21.35 -22.83 14.70
N VAL A 176 20.24 -22.72 13.97
CA VAL A 176 20.10 -23.19 12.59
C VAL A 176 19.97 -21.96 11.68
N LYS A 177 21.09 -21.54 11.09
CA LYS A 177 21.19 -20.36 10.21
C LYS A 177 20.74 -20.61 8.76
N THR A 178 19.78 -21.51 8.52
CA THR A 178 19.36 -21.89 7.15
C THR A 178 18.10 -21.17 6.68
N GLY A 179 17.34 -20.54 7.58
CA GLY A 179 16.17 -19.73 7.25
C GLY A 179 16.55 -18.39 6.60
N ARG A 180 15.93 -18.06 5.46
CA ARG A 180 16.09 -16.75 4.78
C ARG A 180 15.14 -15.67 5.30
N LEU A 181 14.08 -16.06 6.03
CA LEU A 181 13.13 -15.12 6.60
C LEU A 181 13.67 -14.60 7.93
N ARG A 182 13.54 -13.29 8.17
CA ARG A 182 13.88 -12.74 9.48
C ARG A 182 12.81 -13.02 10.52
N GLY A 183 11.56 -13.19 10.13
CA GLY A 183 10.46 -13.49 11.04
C GLY A 183 9.18 -12.82 10.59
N CYS A 184 8.10 -13.13 11.29
CA CYS A 184 6.78 -12.55 11.06
C CYS A 184 6.28 -11.91 12.36
N VAL A 185 5.44 -10.89 12.22
CA VAL A 185 4.71 -10.32 13.34
C VAL A 185 3.25 -10.09 12.93
N GLU A 186 2.34 -10.22 13.88
CA GLU A 186 0.90 -10.07 13.64
C GLU A 186 0.25 -9.23 14.75
N TRP A 187 -0.68 -8.36 14.38
CA TRP A 187 -1.54 -7.68 15.33
C TRP A 187 -2.77 -8.54 15.59
N LEU A 188 -2.91 -9.03 16.82
CA LEU A 188 -3.98 -9.94 17.25
C LEU A 188 -5.16 -9.16 17.85
N GLY A 189 -6.23 -9.87 18.23
CA GLY A 189 -7.34 -9.28 18.98
C GLY A 189 -8.26 -8.33 18.17
N CYS A 190 -8.16 -8.33 16.84
CA CYS A 190 -8.93 -7.43 15.99
C CYS A 190 -10.44 -7.63 16.13
N SER A 191 -11.16 -6.54 16.41
CA SER A 191 -12.62 -6.50 16.40
C SER A 191 -13.10 -5.36 15.50
N PRO A 192 -12.97 -5.50 14.16
CA PRO A 192 -13.38 -4.45 13.26
C PRO A 192 -14.89 -4.23 13.40
N ARG A 193 -15.28 -3.04 13.86
CA ARG A 193 -16.70 -2.64 13.81
C ARG A 193 -17.12 -2.66 12.34
N ALA A 194 -18.20 -3.41 12.03
CA ALA A 194 -18.75 -3.46 10.69
C ALA A 194 -18.94 -2.02 10.16
N PRO A 195 -18.45 -1.70 8.95
CA PRO A 195 -18.71 -0.41 8.36
C PRO A 195 -20.19 -0.32 7.96
N GLY A 196 -21.03 0.20 8.86
CA GLY A 196 -22.41 0.62 8.57
C GLY A 196 -23.51 -0.26 9.16
N GLY A 197 -23.76 -0.13 10.48
CA GLY A 197 -25.13 -0.07 10.96
C GLY A 197 -25.59 1.39 10.86
N VAL A 198 -26.21 1.75 9.74
CA VAL A 198 -27.13 2.88 9.58
C VAL A 198 -28.35 2.31 8.90
#